data_AF-A0A317FXR5-F1
#
_entry.id   AF-A0A317FXR5-F1
#
_cell.length_a   1.000
_cell.length_b   1.000
_cell.length_c   1.000
_cell.angle_alpha   90.00
_cell.angle_beta   90.00
_cell.angle_gamma   90.00
#
_symmetry.space_group_name_H-M   'P 1'
#
loop_
_entity.id
_entity.type
_entity.pdbx_description
1 polymer ?
#
loop_
_entity_poly.entity_id
_entity_poly.type
_entity_poly.pdbx_seq_one_letter_code
_entity_poly.pdbx_strand_id
1 'polypeptide(L)'
;METIKNYLDAMFASIPDTPQARKAKQELYSMMEDKYNELIQSGMPKNEVIGTIISEFGSKEDLMEILGQKKHSIIPAPKNDAPNYEMPPKGRRIIDSYEADNYIKDCTSSRILLGCGVFFCIIAPIGPILASGLGDIFILSLFSDFIEAIGVILLFVSVGLGVALILLSTSRNKLWRFLDHEHCMLDPETEFVIQNELIDNQENKSFMLAGGILLCIVSVVPVIFFGIFSICDFFTDALGPSLIFVLVGAGVFFILNATRRTTPCEKLLMLKDNVLK
;
A
#
# COMPACT_ATOMS: atom_id res chain seq x y z
N MET A 1 15.78 -2.54 46.12
CA MET A 1 15.87 -1.44 45.14
C MET A 1 17.28 -1.27 44.60
N GLU A 2 18.29 -0.97 45.43
CA GLU A 2 19.69 -0.84 44.97
C GLU A 2 20.21 -2.09 44.23
N THR A 3 19.90 -3.29 44.73
CA THR A 3 20.33 -4.55 44.11
C THR A 3 19.75 -4.78 42.70
N ILE A 4 18.48 -4.40 42.48
CA ILE A 4 17.79 -4.52 41.19
C ILE A 4 18.39 -3.54 40.18
N LYS A 5 18.68 -2.31 40.64
CA LYS A 5 19.34 -1.29 39.82
C LYS A 5 20.75 -1.72 39.39
N ASN A 6 21.52 -2.27 40.33
CA ASN A 6 22.87 -2.78 40.04
C ASN A 6 22.84 -3.98 39.07
N TYR A 7 21.83 -4.85 39.17
CA TYR A 7 21.62 -5.95 38.21
C TYR A 7 21.34 -5.41 36.80
N LEU A 8 20.40 -4.47 36.66
CA LEU A 8 20.10 -3.83 35.38
C LEU A 8 21.28 -3.05 34.80
N ASP A 9 22.08 -2.39 35.65
CA ASP A 9 23.29 -1.69 35.22
C ASP A 9 24.33 -2.68 34.66
N ALA A 10 24.54 -3.82 35.32
CA ALA A 10 25.41 -4.89 34.84
C ALA A 10 24.88 -5.53 33.54
N MET A 11 23.56 -5.68 33.41
CA MET A 11 22.91 -6.26 32.24
C MET A 11 23.04 -5.37 30.99
N PHE A 12 22.91 -4.05 31.15
CA PHE A 12 23.06 -3.08 30.07
C PHE A 12 24.51 -2.61 29.85
N ALA A 13 25.48 -3.06 30.64
CA ALA A 13 26.87 -2.60 30.58
C ALA A 13 27.56 -2.84 29.22
N SER A 14 27.12 -3.84 28.45
CA SER A 14 27.65 -4.12 27.11
C SER A 14 26.71 -3.74 25.96
N ILE A 15 25.57 -3.10 26.25
CA ILE A 15 24.60 -2.67 25.25
C ILE A 15 24.92 -1.21 24.88
N PRO A 16 25.01 -0.87 23.57
CA PRO A 16 25.24 0.51 23.16
C PRO A 16 24.19 1.46 23.74
N ASP A 17 24.64 2.59 24.29
CA ASP A 17 23.78 3.58 24.94
C ASP A 17 22.95 4.35 23.90
N THR A 18 21.84 3.75 23.48
CA THR A 18 20.87 4.31 22.52
C THR A 18 19.60 4.76 23.24
N PRO A 19 18.82 5.71 22.67
CA PRO A 19 17.54 6.12 23.25
C PRO A 19 16.56 4.94 23.44
N GLN A 20 16.65 3.91 22.58
CA GLN A 20 15.86 2.69 22.71
C GLN A 20 16.33 1.83 23.89
N ALA A 21 17.64 1.66 24.08
CA ALA A 21 18.20 0.93 25.22
C ALA A 21 17.88 1.60 26.57
N ARG A 22 17.91 2.94 26.63
CA ARG A 22 17.50 3.69 27.83
C ARG A 22 16.02 3.50 28.15
N LYS A 23 15.16 3.54 27.14
CA LYS A 23 13.71 3.32 27.30
C LYS A 23 13.43 1.89 27.78
N ALA A 24 14.04 0.89 27.15
CA ALA A 24 13.91 -0.51 27.55
C ALA A 24 14.40 -0.75 28.99
N LYS A 25 15.53 -0.14 29.39
CA LYS A 25 16.04 -0.21 30.76
C LYS A 25 15.06 0.37 31.78
N GLN A 26 14.39 1.47 31.44
CA GLN A 26 13.42 2.11 32.31
C GLN A 26 12.12 1.27 32.44
N GLU A 27 11.65 0.69 31.34
CA GLU A 27 10.50 -0.22 31.34
C GLU A 27 10.78 -1.50 32.15
N LEU A 28 11.96 -2.11 31.96
CA LEU A 28 12.40 -3.26 32.75
C LEU A 28 12.53 -2.95 34.24
N TYR A 29 13.04 -1.77 34.59
CA TYR A 29 13.10 -1.34 35.98
C TYR A 29 11.71 -1.24 36.61
N SER A 30 10.74 -0.64 35.91
CA SER A 30 9.35 -0.53 36.38
C SER A 30 8.72 -1.91 36.61
N MET A 31 8.87 -2.83 35.65
CA MET A 31 8.32 -4.19 35.78
C MET A 31 8.93 -4.97 36.95
N MET A 32 10.24 -4.84 37.17
CA MET A 32 10.91 -5.48 38.31
C MET A 32 10.50 -4.86 39.65
N GLU A 33 10.24 -3.55 39.70
CA GLU A 33 9.75 -2.84 40.88
C GLU A 33 8.32 -3.29 41.24
N ASP A 34 7.44 -3.39 40.24
CA ASP A 34 6.07 -3.87 40.43
C ASP A 34 6.04 -5.31 40.95
N LYS A 35 6.86 -6.19 40.35
CA LYS A 35 6.98 -7.59 40.79
C LYS A 35 7.60 -7.73 42.18
N TYR A 36 8.58 -6.89 42.49
CA TYR A 36 9.15 -6.82 43.84
C TYR A 36 8.08 -6.48 44.88
N ASN A 37 7.23 -5.50 44.59
CA ASN A 37 6.14 -5.11 45.49
C ASN A 37 5.08 -6.22 45.61
N GLU A 38 4.75 -6.90 44.53
CA GLU A 38 3.83 -8.04 44.52
C GLU A 38 4.33 -9.21 45.38
N LEU A 39 5.59 -9.62 45.19
CA LEU A 39 6.17 -10.75 45.92
C LEU A 39 6.34 -10.46 47.42
N ILE A 40 6.64 -9.21 47.78
CA ILE A 40 6.66 -8.77 49.18
C ILE A 40 5.25 -8.80 49.80
N GLN A 41 4.21 -8.40 49.05
CA GLN A 41 2.83 -8.49 49.51
C GLN A 41 2.33 -9.94 49.64
N SER A 42 2.84 -10.85 48.82
CA SER A 42 2.54 -12.28 48.90
C SER A 42 3.18 -13.00 50.12
N GLY A 43 4.00 -12.29 50.91
CA GLY A 43 4.59 -12.81 52.15
C GLY A 43 5.96 -13.48 51.98
N MET A 44 6.59 -13.35 50.82
CA MET A 44 7.93 -13.92 50.56
C MET A 44 9.02 -13.07 51.24
N PRO A 45 10.03 -13.70 51.88
CA PRO A 45 11.09 -12.95 52.55
C PRO A 45 11.97 -12.21 51.54
N LYS A 46 12.32 -10.96 51.86
CA LYS A 46 13.00 -10.00 50.96
C LYS A 46 14.30 -10.50 50.31
N ASN A 47 14.99 -11.45 50.95
CA ASN A 47 16.21 -12.07 50.44
C ASN A 47 15.96 -13.08 49.32
N GLU A 48 14.79 -13.71 49.28
CA GLU A 48 14.39 -14.70 48.28
C GLU A 48 13.75 -14.05 47.06
N VAL A 49 12.97 -12.98 47.28
CA VAL A 49 12.31 -12.17 46.24
C VAL A 49 13.27 -11.72 45.13
N ILE A 50 14.47 -11.26 45.51
CA ILE A 50 15.45 -10.76 44.53
C ILE A 50 15.96 -11.89 43.63
N GLY A 51 16.17 -13.09 44.16
CA GLY A 51 16.61 -14.25 43.38
C GLY A 51 15.54 -14.71 42.40
N THR A 52 14.28 -14.71 42.83
CA THR A 52 13.12 -15.04 41.97
C THR A 52 12.98 -14.07 40.82
N ILE A 53 13.04 -12.76 41.08
CA ILE A 53 12.96 -11.72 40.04
C ILE A 53 14.11 -11.87 39.03
N ILE A 54 15.35 -12.08 39.48
CA ILE A 54 16.49 -12.26 38.57
C ILE A 54 16.29 -13.51 37.67
N SER A 55 15.74 -14.60 38.21
CA SER A 55 15.49 -15.82 37.42
C SER A 55 14.38 -15.67 36.39
N GLU A 56 13.36 -14.85 36.67
CA GLU A 56 12.15 -14.76 35.86
C GLU A 56 12.30 -13.78 34.68
N PHE A 57 13.09 -12.73 34.86
CA PHE A 57 13.37 -11.76 33.80
C PHE A 57 14.53 -12.18 32.88
N GLY A 58 15.16 -13.32 33.16
CA GLY A 58 16.15 -13.94 32.27
C GLY A 58 17.50 -13.22 32.25
N SER A 59 18.38 -13.75 31.39
CA SER A 59 19.75 -13.28 31.20
C SER A 59 19.83 -12.15 30.16
N LYS A 60 20.95 -11.45 30.17
CA LYS A 60 21.29 -10.41 29.19
C LYS A 60 21.18 -10.90 27.74
N GLU A 61 21.46 -12.18 27.50
CA GLU A 61 21.39 -12.84 26.20
C GLU A 61 19.95 -12.94 25.70
N ASP A 62 18.98 -13.21 26.59
CA ASP A 62 17.55 -13.30 26.27
C ASP A 62 16.99 -11.92 25.85
N LEU A 63 17.45 -10.85 26.50
CA LEU A 63 17.07 -9.49 26.15
C LEU A 63 17.80 -8.95 24.91
N MET A 64 19.04 -9.39 24.65
CA MET A 64 19.71 -9.10 23.38
C MET A 64 19.09 -9.86 22.22
N GLU A 65 18.47 -11.02 22.45
CA GLU A 65 17.63 -11.66 21.45
C GLU A 65 16.41 -10.80 21.13
N ILE A 66 15.71 -10.27 22.14
CA ILE A 66 14.54 -9.40 21.95
C ILE A 66 14.92 -8.04 21.31
N LEU A 67 16.04 -7.44 21.71
CA LEU A 67 16.51 -6.15 21.20
C LEU A 67 17.29 -6.27 19.87
N GLY A 68 17.92 -7.43 19.63
CA GLY A 68 18.72 -7.75 18.45
C GLY A 68 17.96 -8.46 17.32
N GLN A 69 16.83 -9.10 17.61
CA GLN A 69 15.94 -9.72 16.61
C GLN A 69 14.85 -8.79 16.07
N LYS A 70 15.10 -7.49 15.96
CA LYS A 70 14.55 -6.71 14.81
C LYS A 70 15.37 -6.99 13.54
N LYS A 71 15.61 -8.27 13.26
CA LYS A 71 15.99 -8.87 11.98
C LYS A 71 15.98 -10.39 12.18
N HIS A 72 15.02 -11.05 11.53
CA HIS A 72 14.83 -12.51 11.45
C HIS A 72 14.31 -13.21 12.72
N SER A 73 13.00 -13.49 12.68
CA SER A 73 12.34 -14.74 13.08
C SER A 73 13.13 -15.73 13.96
N ILE A 74 12.65 -16.02 15.18
CA ILE A 74 12.19 -17.33 15.71
C ILE A 74 11.57 -17.11 17.12
N ILE A 75 10.55 -17.92 17.44
CA ILE A 75 9.61 -17.85 18.59
C ILE A 75 10.25 -18.33 19.91
N PRO A 76 9.78 -17.87 21.09
CA PRO A 76 9.49 -18.82 22.17
C PRO A 76 8.07 -18.67 22.76
N ALA A 77 7.46 -19.83 23.04
CA ALA A 77 6.12 -19.97 23.61
C ALA A 77 6.08 -19.61 25.12
N PRO A 78 5.02 -18.97 25.63
CA PRO A 78 4.74 -18.94 27.06
C PRO A 78 3.71 -19.99 27.47
N LYS A 79 3.97 -20.63 28.61
CA LYS A 79 3.06 -21.53 29.32
C LYS A 79 1.96 -20.71 30.01
N ASN A 80 0.71 -21.17 29.82
CA ASN A 80 -0.44 -21.21 30.72
C ASN A 80 -0.62 -20.06 31.74
N ASP A 81 -1.62 -19.19 31.53
CA ASP A 81 -2.91 -19.18 32.27
C ASP A 81 -3.73 -17.90 31.97
N ALA A 82 -4.99 -18.07 31.51
CA ALA A 82 -6.08 -17.10 31.23
C ALA A 82 -6.13 -16.38 29.84
N PRO A 83 -7.34 -15.98 29.37
CA PRO A 83 -8.45 -16.77 28.81
C PRO A 83 -8.44 -16.81 27.27
N ASN A 84 -8.72 -17.98 26.67
CA ASN A 84 -8.95 -18.29 25.24
C ASN A 84 -8.82 -17.15 24.21
N TYR A 85 -7.59 -16.78 23.87
CA TYR A 85 -7.24 -16.39 22.51
C TYR A 85 -6.81 -17.68 21.81
N GLU A 86 -7.68 -18.19 20.94
CA GLU A 86 -7.37 -19.36 20.12
C GLU A 86 -6.09 -19.08 19.33
N MET A 87 -5.00 -19.72 19.73
CA MET A 87 -3.72 -19.70 19.04
C MET A 87 -3.98 -20.14 17.59
N PRO A 88 -3.60 -19.33 16.57
CA PRO A 88 -3.85 -19.71 15.19
C PRO A 88 -3.17 -21.06 14.91
N PRO A 89 -3.87 -22.00 14.25
CA PRO A 89 -3.32 -23.32 13.98
C PRO A 89 -2.04 -23.20 13.14
N LYS A 90 -1.09 -24.10 13.40
CA LYS A 90 0.23 -24.18 12.74
C LYS A 90 0.11 -23.97 11.23
N GLY A 91 0.82 -22.96 10.71
CA GLY A 91 0.92 -22.66 9.27
C GLY A 91 0.32 -21.33 8.83
N ARG A 92 -0.17 -20.48 9.76
CA ARG A 92 -0.72 -19.16 9.43
C ARG A 92 0.31 -18.05 9.68
N ARG A 93 0.61 -17.26 8.66
CA ARG A 93 1.48 -16.08 8.76
C ARG A 93 0.64 -14.90 9.29
N ILE A 94 1.06 -14.31 10.40
CA ILE A 94 0.43 -13.10 10.94
C ILE A 94 1.00 -11.91 10.16
N ILE A 95 0.12 -11.06 9.62
CA ILE A 95 0.52 -9.83 8.92
C ILE A 95 0.49 -8.69 9.93
N ASP A 96 1.65 -8.10 10.18
CA ASP A 96 1.78 -6.89 11.01
C ASP A 96 1.24 -5.65 10.28
N SER A 97 0.80 -4.67 11.07
CA SER A 97 0.39 -3.33 10.64
C SER A 97 1.38 -2.67 9.66
N TYR A 98 2.69 -2.85 9.88
CA TYR A 98 3.72 -2.34 8.98
C TYR A 98 3.76 -3.06 7.62
N GLU A 99 3.54 -4.37 7.61
CA GLU A 99 3.49 -5.16 6.38
C GLU A 99 2.21 -4.85 5.57
N ALA A 100 1.08 -4.64 6.25
CA ALA A 100 -0.17 -4.22 5.65
C ALA A 100 -0.07 -2.83 4.98
N ASP A 101 0.54 -1.85 5.65
CA ASP A 101 0.75 -0.50 5.08
C ASP A 101 1.67 -0.53 3.85
N ASN A 102 2.76 -1.29 3.91
CA ASN A 102 3.64 -1.47 2.75
C ASN A 102 2.93 -2.15 1.56
N TYR A 103 2.09 -3.15 1.83
CA TYR A 103 1.25 -3.78 0.80
C TYR A 103 0.29 -2.77 0.16
N ILE A 104 -0.42 -1.98 0.96
CA ILE A 104 -1.37 -0.95 0.46
C ILE A 104 -0.63 0.07 -0.40
N LYS A 105 0.56 0.52 0.02
CA LYS A 105 1.41 1.45 -0.74
C LYS A 105 1.83 0.87 -2.08
N ASP A 106 2.34 -0.36 -2.10
CA ASP A 106 2.79 -1.02 -3.33
C ASP A 106 1.65 -1.29 -4.30
N CYS A 107 0.50 -1.75 -3.81
CA CYS A 107 -0.70 -1.91 -4.62
C CYS A 107 -1.21 -0.57 -5.17
N THR A 108 -1.16 0.49 -4.37
CA THR A 108 -1.57 1.83 -4.79
C THR A 108 -0.71 2.34 -5.94
N SER A 109 0.63 2.27 -5.80
CA SER A 109 1.56 2.67 -6.87
C SER A 109 1.39 1.81 -8.11
N SER A 110 1.19 0.51 -7.96
CA SER A 110 0.98 -0.40 -9.10
C SER A 110 -0.29 -0.03 -9.86
N ARG A 111 -1.38 0.36 -9.19
CA ARG A 111 -2.62 0.80 -9.84
C ARG A 111 -2.50 2.13 -10.55
N ILE A 112 -1.75 3.08 -10.00
CA ILE A 112 -1.44 4.34 -10.69
C ILE A 112 -0.72 4.04 -12.00
N LEU A 113 0.27 3.14 -11.96
CA LEU A 113 1.02 2.74 -13.15
C LEU A 113 0.15 2.05 -14.20
N LEU A 114 -0.79 1.20 -13.76
CA LEU A 114 -1.81 0.58 -14.60
C LEU A 114 -2.68 1.65 -15.28
N GLY A 115 -3.18 2.62 -14.49
CA GLY A 115 -3.98 3.73 -14.99
C GLY A 115 -3.23 4.56 -16.03
N CYS A 116 -1.97 4.92 -15.76
CA CYS A 116 -1.13 5.63 -16.72
C CYS A 116 -0.96 4.83 -18.02
N GLY A 117 -0.71 3.52 -17.93
CA GLY A 117 -0.56 2.68 -19.11
C GLY A 117 -1.81 2.62 -19.98
N VAL A 118 -2.99 2.45 -19.35
CA VAL A 118 -4.29 2.48 -20.05
C VAL A 118 -4.56 3.85 -20.67
N PHE A 119 -4.23 4.94 -19.98
CA PHE A 119 -4.33 6.29 -20.51
C PHE A 119 -3.51 6.45 -21.80
N PHE A 120 -2.23 6.04 -21.80
CA PHE A 120 -1.35 6.09 -22.97
C PHE A 120 -1.90 5.28 -24.16
N CYS A 121 -2.51 4.12 -23.91
CA CYS A 121 -3.16 3.33 -24.95
C CYS A 121 -4.39 4.03 -25.55
N ILE A 122 -5.19 4.73 -24.72
CA ILE A 122 -6.39 5.44 -25.18
C ILE A 122 -6.03 6.68 -25.99
N ILE A 123 -4.98 7.42 -25.62
CA ILE A 123 -4.53 8.61 -26.36
C ILE A 123 -3.72 8.28 -27.62
N ALA A 124 -3.34 7.01 -27.82
CA ALA A 124 -2.49 6.62 -28.94
C ALA A 124 -3.03 6.99 -30.34
N PRO A 125 -4.35 6.88 -30.62
CA PRO A 125 -4.90 7.26 -31.92
C PRO A 125 -4.89 8.77 -32.19
N ILE A 126 -4.59 9.62 -31.19
CA ILE A 126 -4.59 11.08 -31.36
C ILE A 126 -3.53 11.53 -32.38
N GLY A 127 -2.35 10.89 -32.39
CA GLY A 127 -1.27 11.24 -33.31
C GLY A 127 -1.70 11.17 -34.78
N PRO A 128 -2.18 10.00 -35.26
CA PRO A 128 -2.67 9.86 -36.62
C PRO A 128 -3.88 10.74 -36.95
N ILE A 129 -4.82 10.93 -36.01
CA ILE A 129 -6.02 11.76 -36.21
C ILE A 129 -5.64 13.24 -36.40
N LEU A 130 -4.71 13.76 -35.59
CA LEU A 130 -4.23 15.12 -35.76
C LEU A 130 -3.40 15.26 -37.04
N ALA A 131 -2.60 14.25 -37.37
CA ALA A 131 -1.78 14.24 -38.57
C ALA A 131 -2.63 14.30 -39.84
N SER A 132 -3.73 13.53 -39.91
CA SER A 132 -4.63 13.54 -41.07
C SER A 132 -5.28 14.91 -41.26
N GLY A 133 -5.87 15.51 -40.21
CA GLY A 133 -6.50 16.82 -40.37
C GLY A 133 -5.50 17.96 -40.64
N LEU A 134 -4.25 17.86 -40.19
CA LEU A 134 -3.20 18.83 -40.53
C LEU A 134 -2.77 18.71 -42.01
N GLY A 135 -2.81 17.51 -42.58
CA GLY A 135 -2.47 17.25 -43.98
C GLY A 135 -3.40 17.96 -44.98
N ASP A 136 -4.67 18.14 -44.61
CA ASP A 136 -5.69 18.79 -45.45
C ASP A 136 -5.54 20.33 -45.52
N ILE A 137 -4.70 20.92 -44.67
CA ILE A 137 -4.44 22.36 -44.71
C ILE A 137 -3.54 22.68 -45.91
N PHE A 138 -4.01 23.57 -46.80
CA PHE A 138 -3.38 23.93 -48.08
C PHE A 138 -1.86 24.20 -48.03
N ILE A 139 -1.35 24.79 -46.94
CA ILE A 139 0.08 25.10 -46.77
C ILE A 139 0.93 23.85 -46.45
N LEU A 140 0.33 22.84 -45.81
CA LEU A 140 1.01 21.65 -45.28
C LEU A 140 0.88 20.43 -46.19
N SER A 141 0.00 20.48 -47.21
CA SER A 141 -0.26 19.38 -48.15
C SER A 141 0.99 18.83 -48.84
N LEU A 142 2.05 19.65 -49.01
CA LEU A 142 3.33 19.22 -49.59
C LEU A 142 4.12 18.23 -48.70
N PHE A 143 3.80 18.17 -47.41
CA PHE A 143 4.44 17.31 -46.41
C PHE A 143 3.44 16.31 -45.77
N SER A 144 2.24 16.15 -46.34
CA SER A 144 1.17 15.29 -45.79
C SER A 144 1.67 13.88 -45.46
N ASP A 145 2.35 13.24 -46.41
CA ASP A 145 2.84 11.86 -46.26
C ASP A 145 3.84 11.72 -45.09
N PHE A 146 4.65 12.75 -44.86
CA PHE A 146 5.62 12.76 -43.77
C PHE A 146 4.94 12.95 -42.41
N ILE A 147 3.92 13.81 -42.34
CA ILE A 147 3.16 14.11 -41.12
C ILE A 147 2.30 12.91 -40.72
N GLU A 148 1.64 12.26 -41.68
CA GLU A 148 0.91 11.01 -41.46
C GLU A 148 1.84 9.91 -40.93
N ALA A 149 3.02 9.75 -41.53
CA ALA A 149 4.02 8.79 -41.06
C ALA A 149 4.45 9.06 -39.60
N ILE A 150 4.69 10.33 -39.25
CA ILE A 150 4.99 10.74 -37.87
C ILE A 150 3.84 10.41 -36.92
N GLY A 151 2.59 10.67 -37.33
CA GLY A 151 1.40 10.35 -36.56
C GLY A 151 1.32 8.87 -36.22
N VAL A 152 1.55 7.99 -37.21
CA VAL A 152 1.56 6.53 -37.02
C VAL A 152 2.70 6.08 -36.12
N ILE A 153 3.90 6.65 -36.26
CA ILE A 153 5.04 6.34 -35.37
C ILE A 153 4.68 6.69 -33.91
N LEU A 154 4.05 7.84 -33.67
CA LEU A 154 3.63 8.27 -32.33
C LEU A 154 2.60 7.31 -31.73
N LEU A 155 1.67 6.77 -32.53
CA LEU A 155 0.73 5.72 -32.09
C LEU A 155 1.49 4.50 -31.58
N PHE A 156 2.42 3.93 -32.36
CA PHE A 156 3.13 2.73 -31.92
C PHE A 156 4.00 2.97 -30.69
N VAL A 157 4.65 4.13 -30.59
CA VAL A 157 5.47 4.50 -29.41
C VAL A 157 4.60 4.62 -28.16
N SER A 158 3.45 5.31 -28.25
CA SER A 158 2.53 5.47 -27.11
C SER A 158 1.89 4.16 -26.67
N VAL A 159 1.48 3.29 -27.60
CA VAL A 159 1.01 1.94 -27.28
C VAL A 159 2.11 1.12 -26.62
N GLY A 160 3.32 1.15 -27.17
CA GLY A 160 4.48 0.44 -26.60
C GLY A 160 4.76 0.87 -25.16
N LEU A 161 4.75 2.18 -24.90
CA LEU A 161 4.91 2.75 -23.56
C LEU A 161 3.74 2.34 -22.64
N GLY A 162 2.50 2.42 -23.14
CA GLY A 162 1.31 2.04 -22.38
C GLY A 162 1.34 0.58 -21.92
N VAL A 163 1.64 -0.34 -22.84
CA VAL A 163 1.76 -1.77 -22.55
C VAL A 163 2.91 -2.05 -21.59
N ALA A 164 4.06 -1.39 -21.75
CA ALA A 164 5.19 -1.54 -20.83
C ALA A 164 4.83 -1.14 -19.39
N LEU A 165 4.11 -0.02 -19.20
CA LEU A 165 3.63 0.42 -17.88
C LEU A 165 2.64 -0.56 -17.26
N ILE A 166 1.72 -1.12 -18.07
CA ILE A 166 0.76 -2.14 -17.64
C ILE A 166 1.49 -3.42 -17.19
N LEU A 167 2.50 -3.86 -17.95
CA LEU A 167 3.30 -5.04 -17.59
C LEU A 167 4.12 -4.83 -16.31
N LEU A 168 4.72 -3.65 -16.14
CA LEU A 168 5.43 -3.30 -14.90
C LEU A 168 4.49 -3.31 -13.68
N SER A 169 3.28 -2.79 -13.84
CA SER A 169 2.25 -2.81 -12.80
C SER A 169 1.88 -4.24 -12.39
N THR A 170 1.59 -5.10 -13.38
CA THR A 170 1.20 -6.49 -13.12
C THR A 170 2.33 -7.33 -12.54
N SER A 171 3.59 -7.04 -12.91
CA SER A 171 4.74 -7.75 -12.35
C SER A 171 4.97 -7.42 -10.86
N ARG A 172 4.79 -6.17 -10.44
CA ARG A 172 4.93 -5.78 -9.01
C ARG A 172 3.89 -6.47 -8.12
N ASN A 173 2.67 -6.65 -8.62
CA ASN A 173 1.62 -7.37 -7.89
C ASN A 173 1.94 -8.86 -7.65
N LYS A 174 2.83 -9.49 -8.44
CA LYS A 174 3.20 -10.90 -8.26
C LYS A 174 3.94 -11.16 -6.94
N LEU A 175 4.65 -10.16 -6.42
CA LEU A 175 5.41 -10.25 -5.16
C LEU A 175 4.51 -10.52 -3.95
N TRP A 176 3.25 -10.08 -4.02
CA TRP A 176 2.26 -10.20 -2.94
C TRP A 176 1.31 -11.39 -3.12
N ARG A 177 1.59 -12.32 -4.06
CA ARG A 177 0.78 -13.53 -4.28
C ARG A 177 0.67 -14.43 -3.04
N PHE A 178 1.57 -14.30 -2.08
CA PHE A 178 1.50 -15.06 -0.83
C PHE A 178 0.24 -14.73 -0.02
N LEU A 179 -0.30 -13.51 -0.13
CA LEU A 179 -1.58 -13.15 0.51
C LEU A 179 -2.79 -13.90 -0.09
N ASP A 180 -2.69 -14.38 -1.33
CA ASP A 180 -3.76 -15.13 -2.00
C ASP A 180 -3.64 -16.65 -1.79
N HIS A 181 -2.53 -17.14 -1.25
CA HIS A 181 -2.20 -18.57 -1.21
C HIS A 181 -1.89 -19.08 0.19
N GLU A 182 -1.53 -18.22 1.14
CA GLU A 182 -1.29 -18.59 2.54
C GLU A 182 -2.48 -18.20 3.42
N HIS A 183 -2.77 -19.02 4.44
CA HIS A 183 -3.77 -18.72 5.45
C HIS A 183 -3.25 -17.60 6.37
N CYS A 184 -3.40 -16.35 5.96
CA CYS A 184 -2.97 -15.20 6.76
C CYS A 184 -4.05 -14.82 7.77
N MET A 185 -3.63 -14.44 8.98
CA MET A 185 -4.52 -13.89 10.01
C MET A 185 -4.10 -12.44 10.28
N LEU A 186 -5.07 -11.54 10.21
CA LEU A 186 -4.86 -10.12 10.47
C LEU A 186 -4.96 -9.86 11.98
N ASP A 187 -4.06 -9.04 12.51
CA ASP A 187 -4.10 -8.62 13.90
C ASP A 187 -5.30 -7.70 14.18
N PRO A 188 -6.02 -7.84 15.32
CA PRO A 188 -7.21 -7.05 15.63
C PRO A 188 -6.97 -5.53 15.70
N GLU A 189 -5.78 -5.08 16.10
CA GLU A 189 -5.46 -3.63 16.09
C GLU A 189 -5.30 -3.11 14.65
N THR A 190 -4.72 -3.93 13.78
CA THR A 190 -4.54 -3.61 12.36
C THR A 190 -5.88 -3.55 11.61
N GLU A 191 -6.87 -4.37 12.01
CA GLU A 191 -8.22 -4.34 11.45
C GLU A 191 -8.91 -2.98 11.66
N PHE A 192 -8.88 -2.45 12.89
CA PHE A 192 -9.52 -1.18 13.21
C PHE A 192 -8.91 -0.01 12.42
N VAL A 193 -7.58 -0.01 12.27
CA VAL A 193 -6.86 1.00 11.48
C VAL A 193 -7.26 0.95 10.00
N ILE A 194 -7.33 -0.24 9.41
CA ILE A 194 -7.72 -0.42 8.00
C ILE A 194 -9.19 -0.08 7.76
N GLN A 195 -10.09 -0.43 8.69
CA GLN A 195 -11.50 -0.06 8.60
C GLN A 195 -11.70 1.45 8.63
N ASN A 196 -10.98 2.14 9.52
CA ASN A 196 -11.06 3.61 9.59
C ASN A 196 -10.50 4.26 8.31
N GLU A 197 -9.38 3.77 7.78
CA GLU A 197 -8.83 4.25 6.51
C GLU A 197 -9.75 3.95 5.30
N LEU A 198 -10.53 2.87 5.35
CA LEU A 198 -11.54 2.56 4.33
C LEU A 198 -12.70 3.54 4.34
N ILE A 199 -13.23 3.85 5.51
CA ILE A 199 -14.35 4.80 5.68
C ILE A 199 -13.94 6.18 5.17
N ASP A 200 -12.76 6.67 5.57
CA ASP A 200 -12.24 7.96 5.11
C ASP A 200 -12.00 8.00 3.58
N ASN A 201 -11.57 6.89 2.99
CA ASN A 201 -11.31 6.83 1.54
C ASN A 201 -12.56 6.48 0.71
N GLN A 202 -13.68 6.06 1.30
CA GLN A 202 -14.92 5.75 0.58
C GLN A 202 -15.56 6.99 -0.04
N GLU A 203 -15.49 8.14 0.64
CA GLU A 203 -15.99 9.41 0.12
C GLU A 203 -15.17 9.85 -1.11
N ASN A 204 -13.83 9.80 -1.00
CA ASN A 204 -12.93 10.11 -2.10
C ASN A 204 -13.05 9.14 -3.28
N LYS A 205 -13.26 7.83 -3.02
CA LYS A 205 -13.55 6.82 -4.06
C LYS A 205 -14.78 7.19 -4.87
N SER A 206 -15.87 7.51 -4.19
CA SER A 206 -17.15 7.81 -4.84
C SER A 206 -17.05 9.09 -5.69
N PHE A 207 -16.36 10.12 -5.20
CA PHE A 207 -16.13 11.35 -5.95
C PHE A 207 -15.25 11.15 -7.19
N MET A 208 -14.11 10.45 -7.08
CA MET A 208 -13.23 10.17 -8.21
C MET A 208 -13.91 9.30 -9.28
N LEU A 209 -14.71 8.31 -8.86
CA LEU A 209 -15.44 7.43 -9.76
C LEU A 209 -16.57 8.19 -10.49
N ALA A 210 -17.35 8.99 -9.77
CA ALA A 210 -18.38 9.84 -10.36
C ALA A 210 -17.77 10.86 -11.34
N GLY A 211 -16.66 11.50 -10.95
CA GLY A 211 -15.94 12.45 -11.81
C GLY A 211 -15.42 11.80 -13.09
N GLY A 212 -14.86 10.59 -13.01
CA GLY A 212 -14.40 9.86 -14.19
C GLY A 212 -15.52 9.47 -15.14
N ILE A 213 -16.66 8.98 -14.62
CA ILE A 213 -17.85 8.65 -15.43
C ILE A 213 -18.41 9.91 -16.09
N LEU A 214 -18.52 11.01 -15.34
CA LEU A 214 -18.98 12.30 -15.87
C LEU A 214 -18.08 12.77 -17.00
N LEU A 215 -16.76 12.66 -16.87
CA LEU A 215 -15.81 13.05 -17.90
C LEU A 215 -15.96 12.21 -19.19
N CYS A 216 -16.21 10.91 -19.04
CA CYS A 216 -16.52 10.03 -20.18
C CYS A 216 -17.82 10.43 -20.89
N ILE A 217 -18.87 10.81 -20.16
CA ILE A 217 -20.15 11.26 -20.75
C ILE A 217 -19.97 12.62 -21.45
N VAL A 218 -19.28 13.55 -20.79
CA VAL A 218 -19.00 14.91 -21.30
C VAL A 218 -18.05 14.87 -22.50
N SER A 219 -17.29 13.78 -22.70
CA SER A 219 -16.36 13.64 -23.83
C SER A 219 -17.01 13.82 -25.20
N VAL A 220 -18.33 13.57 -25.33
CA VAL A 220 -19.07 13.70 -26.57
C VAL A 220 -19.40 15.17 -26.90
N VAL A 221 -19.45 16.04 -25.89
CA VAL A 221 -19.85 17.45 -26.03
C VAL A 221 -18.93 18.24 -26.98
N PRO A 222 -17.59 18.16 -26.88
CA PRO A 222 -16.69 18.83 -27.82
C PRO A 222 -16.96 18.49 -29.29
N VAL A 223 -17.24 17.21 -29.62
CA VAL A 223 -17.45 16.80 -31.02
C VAL A 223 -18.74 17.37 -31.58
N ILE A 224 -19.81 17.34 -30.80
CA ILE A 224 -21.09 17.96 -31.20
C ILE A 224 -20.89 19.47 -31.40
N PHE A 225 -20.17 20.12 -30.48
CA PHE A 225 -19.92 21.55 -30.54
C PHE A 225 -19.13 21.95 -31.80
N PHE A 226 -18.03 21.25 -32.10
CA PHE A 226 -17.24 21.53 -33.30
C PHE A 226 -17.97 21.17 -34.59
N GLY A 227 -18.76 20.10 -34.61
CA GLY A 227 -19.56 19.71 -35.77
C GLY A 227 -20.58 20.77 -36.20
N ILE A 228 -21.25 21.43 -35.25
CA ILE A 228 -22.27 22.46 -35.56
C ILE A 228 -21.62 23.73 -36.12
N PHE A 229 -20.46 24.13 -35.61
CA PHE A 229 -19.88 25.41 -35.96
C PHE A 229 -19.23 25.43 -37.34
N SER A 230 -18.82 24.26 -37.88
CA SER A 230 -18.29 24.07 -39.26
C SER A 230 -17.34 25.20 -39.73
N ILE A 231 -16.50 25.72 -38.82
CA ILE A 231 -15.65 26.90 -39.10
C ILE A 231 -14.46 26.48 -39.98
N CYS A 232 -13.84 25.34 -39.68
CA CYS A 232 -12.80 24.72 -40.50
C CYS A 232 -12.87 23.19 -40.39
N ASP A 233 -12.60 22.50 -41.49
CA ASP A 233 -12.57 21.02 -41.57
C ASP A 233 -11.55 20.42 -40.59
N PHE A 234 -10.46 21.14 -40.28
CA PHE A 234 -9.49 20.72 -39.24
C PHE A 234 -10.13 20.56 -37.85
N PHE A 235 -11.05 21.45 -37.47
CA PHE A 235 -11.67 21.40 -36.15
C PHE A 235 -12.64 20.22 -36.02
N THR A 236 -13.36 19.92 -37.09
CA THR A 236 -14.33 18.83 -37.14
C THR A 236 -13.65 17.47 -37.24
N ASP A 237 -12.63 17.36 -38.09
CA ASP A 237 -12.09 16.05 -38.50
C ASP A 237 -10.91 15.61 -37.64
N ALA A 238 -10.16 16.55 -37.06
CA ALA A 238 -9.02 16.25 -36.20
C ALA A 238 -9.24 16.60 -34.72
N LEU A 239 -9.54 17.87 -34.41
CA LEU A 239 -9.57 18.33 -33.02
C LEU A 239 -10.72 17.72 -32.20
N GLY A 240 -11.91 17.62 -32.79
CA GLY A 240 -13.07 17.00 -32.14
C GLY A 240 -12.78 15.57 -31.66
N PRO A 241 -12.49 14.63 -32.57
CA PRO A 241 -12.21 13.24 -32.20
C PRO A 241 -11.02 13.12 -31.24
N SER A 242 -9.98 13.94 -31.40
CA SER A 242 -8.82 13.96 -30.50
C SER A 242 -9.20 14.29 -29.06
N LEU A 243 -10.09 15.27 -28.85
CA LEU A 243 -10.56 15.65 -27.51
C LEU A 243 -11.39 14.55 -26.84
N ILE A 244 -12.12 13.73 -27.59
CA ILE A 244 -12.80 12.54 -27.04
C ILE A 244 -11.76 11.64 -26.39
N PHE A 245 -10.71 11.26 -27.12
CA PHE A 245 -9.70 10.33 -26.61
C PHE A 245 -8.99 10.88 -25.36
N VAL A 246 -8.71 12.18 -25.31
CA VAL A 246 -8.13 12.81 -24.10
C VAL A 246 -9.09 12.73 -22.91
N LEU A 247 -10.37 13.10 -23.09
CA LEU A 247 -11.35 13.14 -22.02
C LEU A 247 -11.74 11.73 -21.54
N VAL A 248 -11.92 10.78 -22.47
CA VAL A 248 -12.17 9.37 -22.14
C VAL A 248 -10.95 8.77 -21.46
N GLY A 249 -9.74 9.04 -21.97
CA GLY A 249 -8.50 8.60 -21.35
C GLY A 249 -8.41 9.08 -19.91
N ALA A 250 -8.61 10.38 -19.68
CA ALA A 250 -8.63 10.97 -18.34
C ALA A 250 -9.74 10.33 -17.48
N GLY A 251 -10.95 10.15 -18.00
CA GLY A 251 -12.06 9.55 -17.27
C GLY A 251 -11.73 8.13 -16.80
N VAL A 252 -11.17 7.29 -17.67
CA VAL A 252 -10.72 5.93 -17.34
C VAL A 252 -9.57 5.96 -16.32
N PHE A 253 -8.62 6.89 -16.45
CA PHE A 253 -7.56 7.08 -15.46
C PHE A 253 -8.13 7.40 -14.07
N PHE A 254 -9.12 8.29 -13.98
CA PHE A 254 -9.78 8.62 -12.72
C PHE A 254 -10.53 7.42 -12.13
N ILE A 255 -11.25 6.65 -12.96
CA ILE A 255 -11.97 5.45 -12.52
C ILE A 255 -11.01 4.40 -11.96
N LEU A 256 -9.88 4.14 -12.65
CA LEU A 256 -8.87 3.18 -12.19
C LEU A 256 -8.21 3.63 -10.88
N ASN A 257 -7.94 4.93 -10.74
CA ASN A 257 -7.35 5.48 -9.51
C ASN A 257 -8.34 5.60 -8.35
N ALA A 258 -9.64 5.69 -8.62
CA ALA A 258 -10.68 5.78 -7.57
C ALA A 258 -10.66 4.55 -6.66
N THR A 259 -10.39 3.37 -7.21
CA THR A 259 -10.35 2.13 -6.43
C THR A 259 -9.01 1.87 -5.74
N ARG A 260 -7.98 2.71 -5.97
CA ARG A 260 -6.57 2.40 -5.69
C ARG A 260 -6.29 1.90 -4.27
N ARG A 261 -6.89 2.53 -3.26
CA ARG A 261 -6.72 2.18 -1.85
C ARG A 261 -7.79 1.23 -1.32
N THR A 262 -9.02 1.31 -1.82
CA THR A 262 -10.14 0.57 -1.23
C THR A 262 -10.05 -0.93 -1.50
N THR A 263 -9.64 -1.37 -2.69
CA THR A 263 -9.57 -2.82 -2.97
C THR A 263 -8.46 -3.54 -2.19
N PRO A 264 -7.24 -3.00 -2.01
CA PRO A 264 -6.24 -3.60 -1.13
C PRO A 264 -6.77 -3.77 0.30
N CYS A 265 -7.42 -2.73 0.84
CA CYS A 265 -7.98 -2.78 2.18
C CYS A 265 -9.16 -3.76 2.29
N GLU A 266 -10.09 -3.77 1.34
CA GLU A 266 -11.18 -4.76 1.26
C GLU A 266 -10.61 -6.19 1.19
N LYS A 267 -9.53 -6.39 0.42
CA LYS A 267 -8.86 -7.69 0.30
C LYS A 267 -8.18 -8.13 1.60
N LEU A 268 -7.58 -7.21 2.34
CA LEU A 268 -7.01 -7.49 3.67
C LEU A 268 -8.12 -7.87 4.68
N LEU A 269 -9.26 -7.19 4.64
CA LEU A 269 -10.40 -7.53 5.50
C LEU A 269 -11.02 -8.89 5.13
N MET A 270 -11.07 -9.26 3.85
CA MET A 270 -11.56 -10.59 3.42
C MET A 270 -10.71 -11.75 3.96
N LEU A 271 -9.45 -11.52 4.33
CA LEU A 271 -8.62 -12.56 4.96
C LEU A 271 -9.16 -12.98 6.32
N LYS A 272 -9.88 -12.10 7.04
CA LYS A 272 -10.57 -12.43 8.29
C LYS A 272 -11.74 -13.38 8.09
N ASP A 273 -12.58 -13.15 7.08
CA ASP A 273 -13.79 -13.97 6.88
C ASP A 273 -13.46 -15.41 6.47
N ASN A 274 -12.32 -15.63 5.82
CA ASN A 274 -11.79 -16.95 5.51
C ASN A 274 -11.17 -17.68 6.72
N VAL A 275 -11.03 -17.01 7.88
CA VAL A 275 -10.57 -17.62 9.14
C VAL A 275 -11.72 -18.31 9.89
N LEU A 276 -12.98 -17.95 9.61
CA LEU A 276 -14.18 -18.41 10.32
C LEU A 276 -14.93 -19.57 9.62
N LYS A 277 -14.42 -20.11 8.52
CA LYS A 277 -14.94 -21.31 7.85
C LYS A 277 -13.95 -22.46 7.94
#